data_AF-A0A6H2A2R6-F1
#
_entry.id   AF-A0A6H2A2R6-F1
#
_cell.length_a   1.000
_cell.length_b   1.000
_cell.length_c   1.000
_cell.angle_alpha   90.00
_cell.angle_beta   90.00
_cell.angle_gamma   90.00
#
_symmetry.space_group_name_H-M   'P 1'
#
loop_
_entity.id
_entity.type
_entity.pdbx_description
1 polymer ?
#
loop_
_entity_poly.entity_id
_entity_poly.type
_entity_poly.pdbx_seq_one_letter_code
_entity_poly.pdbx_strand_id
1 'polypeptide(L)'
;ETYEEFKNITTKYKIAVGKEAKPMPEELKKAAEELARVTKEVEALELAIVEEERGLIPGEVLPEAATAKLDELRIILHRAESELARVKTDYIGKLAQWRHGG
;
A
#
# COMPACT_ATOMS: atom_id res chain seq x y z
N GLU A 1 -13.60 26.04 6.97
CA GLU A 1 -12.18 25.81 6.63
C GLU A 1 -12.04 24.45 6.00
N THR A 2 -11.63 24.40 4.74
CA THR A 2 -11.40 23.13 4.02
C THR A 2 -9.96 22.65 4.20
N TYR A 3 -9.75 21.33 4.07
CA TYR A 3 -8.42 20.71 4.17
C TYR A 3 -7.39 21.33 3.21
N GLU A 4 -7.84 21.81 2.04
CA GLU A 4 -7.01 22.50 1.07
C GLU A 4 -6.55 23.90 1.53
N GLU A 5 -7.39 24.65 2.23
CA GLU A 5 -7.02 25.95 2.81
C GLU A 5 -5.92 25.78 3.87
N PHE A 6 -6.06 24.77 4.74
CA PHE A 6 -5.08 24.44 5.76
C PHE A 6 -3.72 24.02 5.16
N LYS A 7 -3.75 23.21 4.08
CA LYS A 7 -2.54 22.77 3.35
C LYS A 7 -1.83 23.95 2.67
N ASN A 8 -2.59 24.90 2.12
CA ASN A 8 -2.03 26.11 1.51
C ASN A 8 -1.38 27.03 2.54
N ILE A 9 -2.01 27.24 3.71
CA ILE A 9 -1.46 28.07 4.79
C ILE A 9 -0.17 27.45 5.34
N THR A 10 -0.18 26.15 5.62
CA THR A 10 1.01 25.45 6.14
C THR A 10 2.15 25.38 5.13
N THR A 11 1.86 25.31 3.83
CA THR A 11 2.87 25.38 2.76
C THR A 11 3.50 26.78 2.69
N LYS A 12 2.69 27.84 2.72
CA LYS A 12 3.17 29.23 2.77
C LYS A 12 4.04 29.49 4.01
N TYR A 13 3.64 28.95 5.16
CA TYR A 13 4.41 29.07 6.40
C TYR A 13 5.76 28.35 6.32
N LYS A 14 5.82 27.16 5.71
CA LYS A 14 7.07 26.40 5.49
C LYS A 14 8.05 27.15 4.56
N ILE A 15 7.54 27.75 3.48
CA ILE A 15 8.32 28.59 2.57
C ILE A 15 8.85 29.83 3.30
N ALA A 16 8.01 30.50 4.10
CA ALA A 16 8.38 31.70 4.84
C ALA A 16 9.47 31.49 5.90
N VAL A 17 9.61 30.27 6.45
CA VAL A 17 10.65 29.93 7.44
C VAL A 17 11.93 29.37 6.80
N GLY A 18 12.12 29.52 5.49
CA GLY A 18 13.32 29.02 4.79
C GLY A 18 13.41 27.49 4.71
N LYS A 19 12.33 26.78 5.08
CA LYS A 19 12.19 25.34 4.83
C LYS A 19 11.59 25.18 3.44
N GLU A 20 12.41 25.37 2.41
CA GLU A 20 12.05 24.94 1.06
C GLU A 20 11.60 23.48 1.17
N ALA A 21 10.30 23.25 0.93
CA ALA A 21 9.83 21.90 0.69
C ALA A 21 10.50 21.49 -0.62
N LYS A 22 11.64 20.79 -0.54
CA LYS A 22 12.28 20.19 -1.72
C LYS A 22 11.16 19.55 -2.53
N PRO A 23 10.93 19.94 -3.79
CA PRO A 23 9.84 19.36 -4.56
C PRO A 23 10.05 17.84 -4.58
N MET A 24 9.00 17.10 -4.24
CA MET A 24 9.07 15.64 -4.21
C MET A 24 9.40 15.15 -5.62
N PRO A 25 10.49 14.38 -5.82
CA PRO A 25 10.86 13.88 -7.14
C PRO A 25 9.73 13.04 -7.74
N GLU A 26 9.54 13.13 -9.05
CA GLU A 26 8.53 12.34 -9.77
C GLU A 26 8.72 10.83 -9.55
N GLU A 27 9.96 10.36 -9.42
CA GLU A 27 10.26 8.96 -9.12
C GLU A 27 9.75 8.53 -7.74
N LEU A 28 9.78 9.42 -6.74
CA LEU A 28 9.27 9.13 -5.40
C LEU A 28 7.73 9.13 -5.38
N LYS A 29 7.09 9.99 -6.20
CA LYS A 29 5.64 9.97 -6.38
C LYS A 29 5.18 8.68 -7.05
N LYS A 30 5.84 8.26 -8.14
CA LYS A 30 5.55 7.00 -8.81
C LYS A 30 5.72 5.79 -7.89
N ALA A 31 6.80 5.78 -7.08
CA ALA A 31 7.00 4.71 -6.09
C ALA A 31 5.90 4.71 -5.01
N ALA A 32 5.42 5.88 -4.58
CA ALA A 32 4.29 5.98 -3.64
C ALA A 32 2.97 5.51 -4.26
N GLU A 33 2.72 5.83 -5.54
CA GLU A 33 1.55 5.35 -6.28
C GLU A 33 1.57 3.84 -6.47
N GLU A 34 2.73 3.27 -6.82
CA GLU A 34 2.92 1.82 -6.92
C GLU A 34 2.69 1.14 -5.57
N LEU A 35 3.24 1.69 -4.48
CA LEU A 35 3.03 1.19 -3.13
C LEU A 35 1.54 1.20 -2.75
N ALA A 36 0.83 2.29 -3.04
CA ALA A 36 -0.59 2.41 -2.77
C ALA A 36 -1.43 1.43 -3.60
N ARG A 37 -1.07 1.20 -4.87
CA ARG A 37 -1.71 0.21 -5.74
C ARG A 37 -1.57 -1.20 -5.18
N VAL A 38 -0.35 -1.62 -4.85
CA VAL A 38 -0.08 -2.97 -4.34
C VAL A 38 -0.70 -3.17 -2.95
N THR A 39 -0.74 -2.14 -2.11
CA THR A 39 -1.42 -2.21 -0.81
C THR A 39 -2.92 -2.53 -0.98
N LYS A 40 -3.60 -1.84 -1.90
CA LYS A 40 -5.01 -2.10 -2.19
C LYS A 40 -5.26 -3.50 -2.75
N GLU A 41 -4.31 -4.01 -3.53
CA GLU A 41 -4.39 -5.37 -4.08
C GLU A 41 -4.31 -6.43 -2.97
N VAL A 42 -3.38 -6.25 -2.02
CA VAL A 42 -3.28 -7.10 -0.82
C VAL A 42 -4.57 -7.05 0.00
N GLU A 43 -5.08 -5.85 0.30
CA GLU A 43 -6.34 -5.69 1.05
C GLU A 43 -7.54 -6.36 0.36
N ALA A 44 -7.61 -6.28 -0.97
CA ALA A 44 -8.67 -6.93 -1.75
C ALA A 44 -8.55 -8.47 -1.70
N LEU A 45 -7.34 -9.02 -1.74
CA LEU A 45 -7.09 -10.45 -1.63
C LEU A 45 -7.39 -10.99 -0.23
N GLU A 46 -7.02 -10.24 0.82
CA GLU A 46 -7.37 -10.55 2.20
C GLU A 46 -8.90 -10.59 2.38
N LEU A 47 -9.62 -9.62 1.82
CA LEU A 47 -11.08 -9.60 1.86
C LEU A 47 -11.68 -10.80 1.12
N ALA A 48 -11.17 -11.12 -0.07
CA ALA A 48 -11.63 -12.27 -0.85
C ALA A 48 -11.44 -13.60 -0.10
N ILE A 49 -10.33 -13.77 0.61
CA ILE A 49 -10.09 -14.95 1.46
C ILE A 49 -11.10 -14.99 2.60
N VAL A 50 -11.31 -13.88 3.31
CA VAL A 50 -12.28 -13.82 4.42
C VAL A 50 -13.70 -14.12 3.94
N GLU A 51 -14.09 -13.61 2.77
CA GLU A 51 -15.40 -13.90 2.17
C GLU A 51 -15.54 -15.37 1.79
N GLU A 52 -14.50 -15.95 1.16
CA GLU A 52 -14.49 -17.36 0.81
C GLU A 52 -14.55 -18.25 2.07
N GLU A 53 -13.77 -17.93 3.11
CA GLU A 53 -13.78 -18.62 4.40
C GLU A 53 -15.14 -18.52 5.12
N ARG A 54 -15.83 -17.36 5.02
CA ARG A 54 -17.20 -17.18 5.54
C ARG A 54 -18.23 -18.03 4.80
N GLY A 55 -18.01 -18.30 3.52
CA GLY A 55 -18.86 -19.18 2.72
C GLY A 55 -18.77 -20.65 3.14
N LEU A 56 -17.81 -21.01 3.99
CA LEU A 56 -17.59 -22.38 4.43
C LEU A 56 -18.33 -22.67 5.75
N ILE A 57 -19.11 -23.75 5.78
CA ILE A 57 -19.86 -24.18 6.96
C ILE A 57 -18.90 -24.83 7.96
N PRO A 58 -18.77 -24.31 9.19
CA PRO A 58 -17.89 -24.92 10.20
C PRO A 58 -18.40 -26.31 10.59
N GLY A 59 -17.59 -27.35 10.37
CA GLY A 59 -17.88 -28.73 10.79
C GLY A 59 -18.23 -29.71 9.66
N GLU A 60 -18.39 -29.25 8.42
CA GLU A 60 -18.42 -30.12 7.25
C GLU A 60 -17.02 -30.30 6.65
N VAL A 61 -16.75 -31.49 6.09
CA VAL A 61 -15.56 -31.68 5.24
C VAL A 61 -15.73 -30.78 4.04
N LEU A 62 -14.85 -29.78 3.93
CA LEU A 62 -14.89 -28.81 2.84
C LEU A 62 -14.78 -29.53 1.49
N PRO A 63 -15.62 -29.20 0.50
CA PRO A 63 -15.48 -29.74 -0.84
C PRO A 63 -14.07 -29.45 -1.38
N GLU A 64 -13.42 -30.41 -2.03
CA GLU A 64 -12.04 -30.26 -2.56
C GLU A 64 -11.88 -29.00 -3.42
N ALA A 65 -12.91 -28.64 -4.19
CA ALA A 65 -12.94 -27.45 -5.02
C ALA A 65 -12.88 -26.14 -4.20
N ALA A 66 -13.53 -26.09 -3.04
CA ALA A 66 -13.53 -24.90 -2.17
C ALA A 66 -12.17 -24.75 -1.46
N THR A 67 -11.57 -25.86 -1.02
CA THR A 67 -10.20 -25.84 -0.47
C THR A 67 -9.16 -25.43 -1.50
N ALA A 68 -9.26 -25.94 -2.74
CA ALA A 68 -8.33 -25.59 -3.82
C ALA A 68 -8.38 -24.10 -4.15
N LYS A 69 -9.59 -23.51 -4.20
CA LYS A 69 -9.78 -22.08 -4.45
C LYS A 69 -9.21 -21.22 -3.32
N LEU A 70 -9.43 -21.60 -2.06
CA LEU A 70 -8.82 -20.91 -0.92
C LEU A 70 -7.30 -20.96 -0.95
N ASP A 71 -6.73 -22.12 -1.25
CA ASP A 71 -5.27 -22.28 -1.33
C ASP A 71 -4.68 -21.46 -2.47
N GLU A 72 -5.36 -21.39 -3.62
CA GLU A 72 -4.96 -20.51 -4.73
C GLU A 72 -4.97 -19.04 -4.31
N LEU A 73 -6.04 -18.56 -3.65
CA LEU A 73 -6.13 -17.19 -3.15
C LEU A 73 -5.01 -16.87 -2.14
N ARG A 74 -4.68 -17.82 -1.25
CA ARG A 74 -3.58 -17.67 -0.28
C ARG A 74 -2.21 -17.60 -0.96
N ILE A 75 -1.97 -18.39 -2.00
CA ILE A 75 -0.73 -18.33 -2.79
C ILE A 75 -0.61 -16.96 -3.49
N ILE A 76 -1.71 -16.46 -4.05
CA ILE A 76 -1.73 -15.14 -4.70
C ILE A 76 -1.48 -14.04 -3.67
N LEU A 77 -2.12 -14.10 -2.49
CA LEU A 77 -1.87 -13.18 -1.39
C LEU A 77 -0.39 -13.15 -1.00
N HIS A 78 0.24 -14.30 -0.77
CA HIS A 78 1.66 -14.34 -0.41
C HIS A 78 2.58 -13.74 -1.47
N ARG A 79 2.26 -13.90 -2.76
CA ARG A 79 2.99 -13.23 -3.84
C ARG A 79 2.82 -11.72 -3.78
N ALA A 80 1.59 -11.25 -3.58
CA ALA A 80 1.28 -9.82 -3.46
C ALA A 80 1.93 -9.20 -2.21
N GLU A 81 1.97 -9.90 -1.07
CA GLU A 81 2.68 -9.48 0.15
C GLU A 81 4.19 -9.37 -0.08
N SER A 82 4.77 -10.34 -0.80
CA SER A 82 6.19 -10.29 -1.17
C SER A 82 6.49 -9.10 -2.10
N GLU A 83 5.60 -8.81 -3.05
CA GLU A 83 5.72 -7.63 -3.90
C GLU A 83 5.57 -6.34 -3.09
N LEU A 84 4.62 -6.27 -2.17
CA LEU A 84 4.41 -5.14 -1.27
C LEU A 84 5.67 -4.86 -0.46
N ALA A 85 6.30 -5.89 0.10
CA ALA A 85 7.55 -5.76 0.84
C ALA A 85 8.69 -5.19 -0.02
N ARG A 86 8.80 -5.64 -1.28
CA ARG A 86 9.78 -5.12 -2.25
C ARG A 86 9.53 -3.64 -2.55
N VAL A 87 8.30 -3.28 -2.93
CA VAL A 87 7.93 -1.91 -3.30
C VAL A 87 8.06 -0.96 -2.11
N LYS A 88 7.69 -1.40 -0.91
CA LYS A 88 7.85 -0.64 0.33
C LYS A 88 9.32 -0.36 0.62
N THR A 89 10.20 -1.34 0.44
CA THR A 89 11.64 -1.17 0.63
C THR A 89 12.22 -0.16 -0.37
N ASP A 90 11.84 -0.24 -1.64
CA ASP A 90 12.25 0.72 -2.67
C ASP A 90 11.78 2.15 -2.35
N TYR A 91 10.51 2.31 -1.98
CA TYR A 91 9.95 3.61 -1.57
C TYR A 91 10.68 4.20 -0.36
N ILE A 92 10.94 3.39 0.67
CA ILE A 92 11.68 3.83 1.87
C ILE A 92 13.11 4.23 1.50
N GLY A 93 13.78 3.47 0.65
CA GLY A 93 15.12 3.80 0.16
C GLY A 93 15.17 5.14 -0.56
N LYS A 94 14.26 5.36 -1.53
CA LYS A 94 14.14 6.63 -2.27
C LYS A 94 13.77 7.79 -1.35
N LEU A 95 12.88 7.56 -0.38
CA LEU A 95 12.49 8.58 0.61
C LEU A 95 13.68 8.97 1.50
N ALA A 96 14.48 8.00 1.95
CA ALA A 96 15.66 8.24 2.77
C ALA A 96 16.72 9.02 1.99
N GLN A 97 16.99 8.65 0.73
CA GLN A 97 17.90 9.39 -0.15
C GLN A 97 17.43 10.83 -0.35
N TRP A 98 16.14 11.06 -0.60
CA TRP A 98 15.61 12.42 -0.77
C TRP A 98 15.69 13.25 0.54
N ARG A 99 15.44 12.63 1.70
CA ARG A 99 15.48 13.30 3.01
C ARG A 99 16.89 13.62 3.51
N HIS A 100 17.85 12.72 3.27
CA HIS A 100 19.16 12.75 3.93
C HIS A 100 20.34 12.80 2.95
N GLY A 101 20.15 12.49 1.67
CA GLY A 101 21.19 12.52 0.64
C GLY A 101 21.45 13.92 0.07
N GLY A 102 21.35 14.95 0.92
CA GLY A 102 21.76 16.32 0.59
C GLY A 102 23.19 16.56 1.03
#